data_AF-A0A353CCC9-F1
#
_entry.id   AF-A0A353CCC9-F1
#
_cell.length_a   1.000
_cell.length_b   1.000
_cell.length_c   1.000
_cell.angle_alpha   90.00
_cell.angle_beta   90.00
_cell.angle_gamma   90.00
#
_symmetry.space_group_name_H-M   'P 1'
#
loop_
_entity.id
_entity.type
_entity.pdbx_description
1 polymer ?
#
loop_
_entity_poly.entity_id
_entity_poly.type
_entity_poly.pdbx_seq_one_letter_code
_entity_poly.pdbx_strand_id
1 'polypeptide(L)'
;MSLRGNNPHFARAVTHHELIPGHHLQQFMNRRYRPYRSSFRTPFWGEGWALYWEFILWDRGFVKTPEDKIGALFWRSHRAARIIFSLNFHLGNWTPEQCVDLLVDKVGHERENALAEVRRSFSGDYGPLYQMAYMMGGLQFYQLHRDLVGTRKMTDRAFHDAVLREGSIPVEMVRAILTKQPLSAGHLPTWKFYGPVDPK
;
A
#
# COMPACT_ATOMS: atom_id res chain seq x y z
N MET A 1 13.32 -22.02 -6.81
CA MET A 1 13.78 -22.52 -5.49
C MET A 1 12.91 -21.86 -4.40
N SER A 2 11.77 -22.48 -4.02
CA SER A 2 10.65 -21.80 -3.31
C SER A 2 11.01 -21.19 -1.94
N LEU A 3 12.01 -21.75 -1.24
CA LEU A 3 12.35 -21.34 0.13
C LEU A 3 13.16 -20.03 0.24
N ARG A 4 13.92 -19.64 -0.80
CA ARG A 4 14.71 -18.38 -0.76
C ARG A 4 13.82 -17.15 -0.78
N GLY A 5 12.81 -17.15 -1.65
CA GLY A 5 11.80 -16.09 -1.74
C GLY A 5 10.80 -16.05 -0.58
N ASN A 6 10.76 -17.08 0.26
CA ASN A 6 9.85 -17.19 1.42
C ASN A 6 10.61 -17.43 2.72
N ASN A 7 11.82 -16.88 2.84
CA ASN A 7 12.61 -17.01 4.06
C ASN A 7 11.91 -16.31 5.26
N PRO A 8 12.27 -16.64 6.51
CA PRO A 8 11.59 -16.12 7.70
C PRO A 8 11.53 -14.60 7.78
N HIS A 9 12.57 -13.89 7.32
CA HIS A 9 12.63 -12.43 7.34
C HIS A 9 11.68 -11.80 6.31
N PHE A 10 11.57 -12.43 5.13
CA PHE A 10 10.62 -12.00 4.11
C PHE A 10 9.19 -12.28 4.55
N ALA A 11 8.94 -13.45 5.13
CA ALA A 11 7.64 -13.82 5.70
C ALA A 11 7.22 -12.88 6.84
N ARG A 12 8.15 -12.50 7.72
CA ARG A 12 7.90 -11.55 8.82
C ARG A 12 7.42 -10.20 8.30
N ALA A 13 8.03 -9.69 7.22
CA ALA A 13 7.68 -8.41 6.61
C ALA A 13 6.30 -8.39 5.93
N VAL A 14 5.75 -9.55 5.54
CA VAL A 14 4.42 -9.63 4.92
C VAL A 14 3.33 -10.10 5.88
N THR A 15 3.69 -10.74 6.99
CA THR A 15 2.71 -11.33 7.93
C THR A 15 1.71 -10.29 8.46
N HIS A 16 2.19 -9.11 8.87
CA HIS A 16 1.30 -8.04 9.36
C HIS A 16 0.50 -7.37 8.24
N HIS A 17 0.99 -7.42 7.00
CA HIS A 17 0.30 -6.92 5.81
C HIS A 17 -0.93 -7.77 5.51
N GLU A 18 -0.76 -9.09 5.52
CA GLU A 18 -1.84 -10.04 5.19
C GLU A 18 -2.79 -10.30 6.37
N LEU A 19 -2.25 -10.36 7.58
CA LEU A 19 -3.01 -10.75 8.76
C LEU A 19 -3.45 -9.53 9.57
N ILE A 20 -2.91 -9.40 10.78
CA ILE A 20 -3.25 -8.36 11.73
C ILE A 20 -2.02 -7.47 11.90
N PRO A 21 -2.16 -6.14 11.80
CA PRO A 21 -3.40 -5.36 11.64
C PRO A 21 -3.84 -5.07 10.18
N GLY A 22 -3.22 -5.72 9.19
CA GLY A 22 -3.50 -5.53 7.75
C GLY A 22 -4.80 -6.16 7.26
N HIS A 23 -4.73 -6.93 6.16
CA HIS A 23 -5.91 -7.37 5.41
C HIS A 23 -6.91 -8.18 6.22
N HIS A 24 -6.47 -9.09 7.10
CA HIS A 24 -7.41 -9.91 7.88
C HIS A 24 -8.30 -9.05 8.78
N LEU A 25 -7.70 -8.15 9.56
CA LEU A 25 -8.45 -7.23 10.43
C LEU A 25 -9.31 -6.27 9.59
N GLN A 26 -8.74 -5.72 8.52
CA GLN A 26 -9.43 -4.83 7.60
C GLN A 26 -10.71 -5.46 7.03
N GLN A 27 -10.61 -6.67 6.48
CA GLN A 27 -11.75 -7.36 5.89
C GLN A 27 -12.80 -7.76 6.93
N PHE A 28 -12.34 -8.15 8.14
CA PHE A 28 -13.24 -8.40 9.26
C PHE A 28 -14.09 -7.16 9.58
N MET A 29 -13.45 -5.99 9.66
CA MET A 29 -14.13 -4.73 9.95
C MET A 29 -15.08 -4.31 8.83
N ASN A 30 -14.66 -4.43 7.57
CA ASN A 30 -15.48 -4.08 6.39
C ASN A 30 -16.77 -4.91 6.27
N ARG A 31 -16.78 -6.17 6.75
CA ARG A 31 -18.00 -6.98 6.80
C ARG A 31 -18.97 -6.53 7.90
N ARG A 32 -18.45 -5.93 8.97
CA ARG A 32 -19.24 -5.53 10.15
C ARG A 32 -19.74 -4.10 10.06
N TYR A 33 -18.96 -3.20 9.47
CA TYR A 33 -19.25 -1.79 9.39
C TYR A 33 -19.40 -1.35 7.93
N ARG A 34 -20.49 -0.61 7.66
CA ARG A 34 -20.79 -0.06 6.33
C ARG A 34 -20.72 -1.11 5.20
N PRO A 35 -21.31 -2.32 5.35
CA PRO A 35 -21.16 -3.41 4.38
C PRO A 35 -21.67 -3.04 2.98
N TYR A 36 -22.61 -2.10 2.87
CA TYR A 36 -23.09 -1.55 1.61
C TYR A 36 -22.01 -0.88 0.75
N ARG A 37 -20.81 -0.61 1.31
CA ARG A 37 -19.66 -0.09 0.56
C ARG A 37 -18.84 -1.18 -0.14
N SER A 38 -19.18 -2.46 0.03
CA SER A 38 -18.43 -3.60 -0.53
C SER A 38 -18.29 -3.55 -2.06
N SER A 39 -19.25 -2.95 -2.76
CA SER A 39 -19.23 -2.81 -4.23
C SER A 39 -18.29 -1.71 -4.72
N PHE A 40 -17.83 -0.81 -3.84
CA PHE A 40 -16.94 0.31 -4.17
C PHE A 40 -15.49 0.04 -3.73
N ARG A 41 -15.08 -1.23 -3.79
CA ARG A 41 -13.73 -1.66 -3.43
C ARG A 41 -12.69 -0.97 -4.31
N THR A 42 -11.63 -0.47 -3.69
CA THR A 42 -10.50 0.13 -4.39
C THR A 42 -9.18 -0.33 -3.77
N PRO A 43 -8.16 -0.68 -4.58
CA PRO A 43 -6.86 -1.08 -4.06
C PRO A 43 -6.18 0.07 -3.30
N PHE A 44 -6.51 1.34 -3.60
CA PHE A 44 -5.95 2.49 -2.91
C PHE A 44 -6.32 2.50 -1.41
N TRP A 45 -7.48 1.95 -1.06
CA TRP A 45 -7.87 1.77 0.33
C TRP A 45 -7.43 0.40 0.87
N GLY A 46 -7.69 -0.65 0.08
CA GLY A 46 -7.39 -2.05 0.42
C GLY A 46 -5.91 -2.29 0.70
N GLU A 47 -5.11 -2.20 -0.35
CA GLU A 47 -3.66 -2.38 -0.33
C GLU A 47 -2.97 -1.23 0.42
N GLY A 48 -3.52 -0.02 0.29
CA GLY A 48 -3.01 1.16 0.97
C GLY A 48 -3.02 1.00 2.49
N TRP A 49 -4.10 0.49 3.08
CA TRP A 49 -4.18 0.25 4.53
C TRP A 49 -3.15 -0.78 5.01
N ALA A 50 -2.99 -1.88 4.27
CA ALA A 50 -2.03 -2.91 4.63
C ALA A 50 -0.59 -2.40 4.52
N LEU A 51 -0.27 -1.65 3.46
CA LEU A 51 1.05 -1.02 3.29
C LEU A 51 1.32 0.06 4.36
N TYR A 52 0.31 0.83 4.74
CA TYR A 52 0.40 1.83 5.80
C TYR A 52 0.96 1.25 7.10
N TRP A 53 0.54 0.04 7.46
CA TRP A 53 1.05 -0.64 8.65
C TRP A 53 2.53 -1.04 8.54
N GLU A 54 3.05 -1.28 7.34
CA GLU A 54 4.49 -1.50 7.16
C GLU A 54 5.31 -0.26 7.53
N PHE A 55 4.80 0.94 7.21
CA PHE A 55 5.43 2.20 7.63
C PHE A 55 5.34 2.39 9.15
N ILE A 56 4.15 2.21 9.73
CA ILE A 56 3.94 2.40 11.17
C ILE A 56 4.77 1.41 12.00
N LEU A 57 4.84 0.14 11.59
CA LEU A 57 5.62 -0.87 12.29
C LEU A 57 7.13 -0.64 12.15
N TRP A 58 7.57 -0.15 10.98
CA TRP A 58 8.94 0.31 10.80
C TRP A 58 9.29 1.42 11.80
N ASP A 59 8.47 2.47 11.88
CA ASP A 59 8.69 3.61 12.78
C ASP A 59 8.66 3.22 14.26
N ARG A 60 7.89 2.18 14.61
CA ARG A 60 7.81 1.63 15.98
C ARG A 60 8.94 0.64 16.32
N GLY A 61 9.89 0.41 15.40
CA GLY A 61 11.00 -0.52 15.64
C GLY A 61 10.57 -1.98 15.72
N PHE A 62 9.48 -2.36 15.04
CA PHE A 62 9.05 -3.77 14.93
C PHE A 62 10.11 -4.62 14.23
N VAL A 63 10.79 -4.02 13.25
CA VAL A 63 11.85 -4.61 12.43
C VAL A 63 13.19 -4.35 13.12
N LYS A 64 13.71 -5.35 13.84
CA LYS A 64 14.82 -5.17 14.79
C LYS A 64 16.19 -5.49 14.21
N THR A 65 16.36 -6.70 13.66
CA THR A 65 17.67 -7.17 13.20
C THR A 65 17.98 -6.67 11.78
N PRO A 66 19.26 -6.65 11.37
CA PRO A 66 19.64 -6.31 10.00
C PRO A 66 18.92 -7.16 8.95
N GLU A 67 18.74 -8.45 9.20
CA GLU A 67 18.08 -9.39 8.28
C GLU A 67 16.58 -9.08 8.14
N ASP A 68 15.90 -8.81 9.25
CA ASP A 68 14.50 -8.35 9.23
C ASP A 68 14.37 -7.04 8.45
N LYS A 69 15.32 -6.11 8.60
CA LYS A 69 15.35 -4.84 7.85
C LYS A 69 15.52 -5.06 6.36
N ILE A 70 16.42 -5.97 5.97
CA ILE A 70 16.58 -6.37 4.56
C ILE A 70 15.28 -6.96 4.03
N GLY A 71 14.59 -7.82 4.78
CA GLY A 71 13.29 -8.38 4.37
C GLY A 71 12.23 -7.31 4.14
N ALA A 72 12.09 -6.36 5.07
CA ALA A 72 11.15 -5.25 4.93
C ALA A 72 11.49 -4.34 3.74
N LEU A 73 12.77 -4.02 3.56
CA LEU A 73 13.24 -3.17 2.47
C LEU A 73 13.13 -3.87 1.11
N PHE A 74 13.35 -5.18 1.04
CA PHE A 74 13.15 -5.97 -0.18
C PHE A 74 11.71 -5.82 -0.69
N TRP A 75 10.71 -6.05 0.17
CA TRP A 75 9.31 -5.91 -0.22
C TRP A 75 8.92 -4.46 -0.53
N ARG A 76 9.48 -3.49 0.18
CA ARG A 76 9.28 -2.07 -0.14
C ARG A 76 9.85 -1.71 -1.52
N SER A 77 11.07 -2.15 -1.83
CA SER A 77 11.72 -1.98 -3.14
C SER A 77 10.95 -2.71 -4.25
N HIS A 78 10.46 -3.92 -4.00
CA HIS A 78 9.60 -4.65 -4.93
C HIS A 78 8.32 -3.88 -5.26
N ARG A 79 7.61 -3.34 -4.25
CA ARG A 79 6.40 -2.54 -4.47
C ARG A 79 6.71 -1.25 -5.25
N ALA A 80 7.84 -0.59 -4.97
CA ALA A 80 8.27 0.59 -5.74
C ALA A 80 8.59 0.24 -7.21
N ALA A 81 9.33 -0.85 -7.45
CA ALA A 81 9.66 -1.33 -8.79
C ALA A 81 8.39 -1.69 -9.60
N ARG A 82 7.38 -2.29 -8.94
CA ARG A 82 6.06 -2.58 -9.54
C ARG A 82 5.36 -1.35 -10.10
N ILE A 83 5.50 -0.20 -9.45
CA ILE A 83 4.95 1.06 -9.95
C ILE A 83 5.66 1.48 -11.22
N ILE A 84 6.99 1.48 -11.18
CA ILE A 84 7.84 1.91 -12.29
C ILE A 84 7.59 1.03 -13.51
N PHE A 85 7.67 -0.29 -13.38
CA PHE A 85 7.53 -1.17 -14.54
C PHE A 85 6.08 -1.17 -15.07
N SER A 86 5.07 -1.16 -14.19
CA SER A 86 3.67 -1.20 -14.61
C SER A 86 3.30 0.04 -15.41
N LEU A 87 3.71 1.22 -14.95
CA LEU A 87 3.48 2.46 -15.69
C LEU A 87 4.24 2.48 -17.01
N ASN A 88 5.53 2.11 -17.03
CA ASN A 88 6.30 2.10 -18.27
C ASN A 88 5.75 1.09 -19.30
N PHE A 89 5.33 -0.09 -18.87
CA PHE A 89 4.72 -1.07 -19.75
C PHE A 89 3.41 -0.55 -20.35
N HIS A 90 2.49 -0.06 -19.52
CA HIS A 90 1.18 0.41 -19.98
C HIS A 90 1.24 1.73 -20.77
N LEU A 91 2.32 2.51 -20.63
CA LEU A 91 2.59 3.67 -21.46
C LEU A 91 3.32 3.31 -22.77
N GLY A 92 3.66 2.04 -23.00
CA GLY A 92 4.35 1.58 -24.21
C GLY A 92 5.84 1.91 -24.24
N ASN A 93 6.42 2.31 -23.11
CA ASN A 93 7.85 2.67 -23.03
C ASN A 93 8.75 1.44 -22.92
N TRP A 94 8.29 0.38 -22.23
CA TRP A 94 9.09 -0.81 -21.92
C TRP A 94 8.47 -2.10 -22.44
N THR A 95 9.31 -3.09 -22.76
CA THR A 95 8.92 -4.48 -23.02
C THR A 95 8.73 -5.26 -21.71
N PRO A 96 8.02 -6.41 -21.73
CA PRO A 96 7.95 -7.31 -20.58
C PRO A 96 9.32 -7.73 -20.06
N GLU A 97 10.29 -8.01 -20.94
CA GLU A 97 11.65 -8.41 -20.57
C GLU A 97 12.37 -7.31 -19.78
N GLN A 98 12.24 -6.04 -20.20
CA GLN A 98 12.80 -4.91 -19.45
C GLN A 98 12.17 -4.77 -18.06
N CYS A 99 10.89 -5.14 -17.91
CA CYS A 99 10.22 -5.18 -16.60
C CYS A 99 10.79 -6.29 -15.70
N VAL A 100 11.08 -7.46 -16.27
CA VAL A 100 11.73 -8.59 -15.57
C VAL A 100 13.13 -8.18 -15.13
N ASP A 101 13.91 -7.57 -16.03
CA ASP A 101 15.28 -7.14 -15.76
C ASP A 101 15.32 -6.08 -14.64
N LEU A 102 14.36 -5.15 -14.58
CA LEU A 102 14.24 -4.23 -13.44
C LEU A 102 14.13 -4.99 -12.09
N LEU A 103 13.28 -6.01 -12.03
CA LEU A 103 13.06 -6.78 -10.80
C LEU A 103 14.28 -7.62 -10.41
N VAL A 104 15.00 -8.16 -11.38
CA VAL A 104 16.23 -8.91 -11.12
C VAL A 104 17.33 -7.95 -10.66
N ASP A 105 17.61 -6.89 -11.43
CA ASP A 105 18.81 -6.06 -11.26
C ASP A 105 18.68 -5.06 -10.11
N LYS A 106 17.47 -4.53 -9.86
CA LYS A 106 17.26 -3.47 -8.85
C LYS A 106 16.65 -3.98 -7.56
N VAL A 107 15.93 -5.09 -7.59
CA VAL A 107 15.27 -5.64 -6.39
C VAL A 107 15.95 -6.92 -5.90
N GLY A 108 16.58 -7.69 -6.79
CA GLY A 108 17.23 -8.96 -6.45
C GLY A 108 16.29 -10.16 -6.47
N HIS A 109 15.25 -10.13 -7.31
CA HIS A 109 14.41 -11.30 -7.54
C HIS A 109 15.16 -12.39 -8.32
N GLU A 110 14.88 -13.66 -8.03
CA GLU A 110 15.20 -14.75 -8.96
C GLU A 110 14.44 -14.52 -10.27
N ARG A 111 15.08 -14.77 -11.42
CA ARG A 111 14.48 -14.47 -12.74
C ARG A 111 13.11 -15.12 -12.94
N GLU A 112 12.93 -16.37 -12.52
CA GLU A 112 11.65 -17.07 -12.61
C GLU A 112 10.54 -16.41 -11.77
N ASN A 113 10.88 -15.89 -10.58
CA ASN A 113 9.91 -15.17 -9.75
C ASN A 113 9.58 -13.81 -10.37
N ALA A 114 10.57 -13.10 -10.92
CA ALA A 114 10.36 -11.85 -11.63
C ALA A 114 9.46 -12.05 -12.87
N LEU A 115 9.68 -13.12 -13.65
CA LEU A 115 8.83 -13.51 -14.77
C LEU A 115 7.38 -13.75 -14.34
N ALA A 116 7.18 -14.49 -13.24
CA ALA A 116 5.85 -14.75 -12.70
C ALA A 116 5.14 -13.46 -12.26
N GLU A 117 5.84 -12.56 -11.58
CA GLU A 117 5.29 -11.27 -11.14
C GLU A 117 4.94 -10.33 -12.29
N VAL A 118 5.79 -10.27 -13.32
CA VAL A 118 5.55 -9.47 -14.52
C VAL A 118 4.36 -10.02 -15.30
N ARG A 119 4.31 -11.35 -15.50
CA ARG A 119 3.18 -12.01 -16.17
C ARG A 119 1.86 -11.76 -15.45
N ARG A 120 1.84 -11.92 -14.12
CA ARG A 120 0.65 -11.63 -13.27
C ARG A 120 0.25 -10.15 -13.32
N SER A 121 1.22 -9.25 -13.52
CA SER A 121 0.93 -7.82 -13.63
C SER A 121 0.25 -7.43 -14.93
N PHE A 122 0.37 -8.26 -15.96
CA PHE A 122 -0.17 -7.96 -17.30
C PHE A 122 -1.27 -8.96 -17.74
N SER A 123 -1.66 -9.91 -16.88
CA SER A 123 -2.68 -10.94 -17.18
C SER A 123 -4.11 -10.39 -17.31
N GLY A 124 -4.33 -9.12 -16.97
CA GLY A 124 -5.65 -8.45 -17.09
C GLY A 124 -6.55 -8.59 -15.86
N ASP A 125 -6.10 -9.24 -14.79
CA ASP A 125 -6.87 -9.42 -13.54
C ASP A 125 -7.14 -8.09 -12.80
N TYR A 126 -6.36 -7.06 -13.10
CA TYR A 126 -6.52 -5.70 -12.57
C TYR A 126 -6.03 -4.64 -13.55
N GLY A 127 -6.49 -3.41 -13.36
CA GLY A 127 -6.12 -2.27 -14.18
C GLY A 127 -4.70 -1.74 -13.93
N PRO A 128 -4.19 -0.86 -14.81
CA PRO A 128 -2.80 -0.39 -14.80
C PRO A 128 -2.38 0.36 -13.53
N LEU A 129 -3.34 0.93 -12.80
CA LEU A 129 -3.10 1.69 -11.57
C LEU A 129 -3.03 0.81 -10.30
N TYR A 130 -3.27 -0.49 -10.40
CA TYR A 130 -3.27 -1.38 -9.24
C TYR A 130 -1.93 -1.36 -8.50
N GLN A 131 -0.82 -1.35 -9.22
CA GLN A 131 0.51 -1.34 -8.60
C GLN A 131 0.81 -0.06 -7.82
N MET A 132 0.43 1.11 -8.36
CA MET A 132 0.62 2.38 -7.64
C MET A 132 -0.33 2.55 -6.46
N ALA A 133 -1.48 1.86 -6.48
CA ALA A 133 -2.48 1.97 -5.43
C ALA A 133 -1.95 1.56 -4.05
N TYR A 134 -1.05 0.58 -3.98
CA TYR A 134 -0.34 0.21 -2.76
C TYR A 134 0.35 1.42 -2.13
N MET A 135 1.32 2.00 -2.84
CA MET A 135 2.17 3.08 -2.31
C MET A 135 1.38 4.37 -2.09
N MET A 136 0.55 4.76 -3.05
CA MET A 136 -0.23 5.99 -2.94
C MET A 136 -1.22 5.91 -1.78
N GLY A 137 -1.93 4.79 -1.66
CA GLY A 137 -2.83 4.55 -0.54
C GLY A 137 -2.12 4.50 0.81
N GLY A 138 -0.99 3.79 0.87
CA GLY A 138 -0.17 3.69 2.08
C GLY A 138 0.35 5.05 2.55
N LEU A 139 0.86 5.86 1.63
CA LEU A 139 1.33 7.23 1.91
C LEU A 139 0.18 8.16 2.34
N GLN A 140 -1.01 8.04 1.73
CA GLN A 140 -2.18 8.79 2.16
C GLN A 140 -2.53 8.47 3.62
N PHE A 141 -2.72 7.20 3.98
CA PHE A 141 -3.02 6.84 5.36
C PHE A 141 -1.90 7.21 6.33
N TYR A 142 -0.65 7.06 5.91
CA TYR A 142 0.50 7.43 6.72
C TYR A 142 0.54 8.93 7.00
N GLN A 143 0.32 9.78 6.00
CA GLN A 143 0.24 11.22 6.19
C GLN A 143 -0.96 11.59 7.06
N LEU A 144 -2.13 10.97 6.83
CA LEU A 144 -3.32 11.25 7.64
C LEU A 144 -3.12 10.86 9.11
N HIS A 145 -2.45 9.75 9.37
CA HIS A 145 -2.07 9.35 10.73
C HIS A 145 -1.13 10.39 11.36
N ARG A 146 -0.12 10.87 10.64
CA ARG A 146 0.77 11.93 11.14
C ARG A 146 0.01 13.22 11.42
N ASP A 147 -0.92 13.61 10.55
CA ASP A 147 -1.71 14.82 10.68
C ASP A 147 -2.67 14.80 11.88
N LEU A 148 -3.19 13.61 12.26
CA LEU A 148 -4.18 13.48 13.33
C LEU A 148 -3.61 12.91 14.62
N VAL A 149 -2.83 11.84 14.55
CA VAL A 149 -2.19 11.20 15.70
C VAL A 149 -0.87 11.87 16.04
N GLY A 150 -0.02 12.14 15.03
CA GLY A 150 1.26 12.81 15.23
C GLY A 150 1.13 14.22 15.82
N THR A 151 0.07 14.95 15.45
CA THR A 151 -0.28 16.27 16.04
C THR A 151 -1.16 16.19 17.29
N ARG A 152 -1.43 14.97 17.80
CA ARG A 152 -2.23 14.70 19.01
C ARG A 152 -3.70 15.15 18.94
N LYS A 153 -4.26 15.36 17.75
CA LYS A 153 -5.70 15.60 17.55
C LYS A 153 -6.54 14.33 17.80
N MET A 154 -5.93 13.16 17.65
CA MET A 154 -6.53 11.85 17.94
C MET A 154 -5.52 10.96 18.66
N THR A 155 -6.03 9.99 19.44
CA THR A 155 -5.20 8.87 19.89
C THR A 155 -5.05 7.86 18.76
N ASP A 156 -3.98 7.06 18.82
CA ASP A 156 -3.69 6.03 17.83
C ASP A 156 -4.86 5.06 17.63
N ARG A 157 -5.39 4.52 18.74
CA ARG A 157 -6.55 3.63 18.73
C ARG A 157 -7.79 4.30 18.13
N ALA A 158 -8.09 5.54 18.53
CA ALA A 158 -9.26 6.24 18.00
C ALA A 158 -9.16 6.47 16.49
N PHE A 159 -7.96 6.77 15.99
CA PHE A 159 -7.71 6.90 14.56
C PHE A 159 -7.97 5.59 13.82
N HIS A 160 -7.35 4.49 14.23
CA HIS A 160 -7.50 3.20 13.54
C HIS A 160 -8.94 2.68 13.61
N ASP A 161 -9.61 2.82 14.77
CA ASP A 161 -11.03 2.44 14.93
C ASP A 161 -11.93 3.26 14.00
N ALA A 162 -11.69 4.57 13.87
CA ALA A 162 -12.46 5.43 12.98
C ALA A 162 -12.27 5.06 11.51
N VAL A 163 -11.02 4.88 11.06
CA VAL A 163 -10.73 4.50 9.66
C VAL A 163 -11.37 3.15 9.30
N LEU A 164 -11.21 2.14 10.16
CA LEU A 164 -11.74 0.79 9.90
C LEU A 164 -13.27 0.73 9.90
N ARG A 165 -13.96 1.60 10.66
CA ARG A 165 -15.42 1.67 10.68
C ARG A 165 -16.02 2.36 9.45
N GLU A 166 -15.24 3.15 8.72
CA GLU A 166 -15.70 3.71 7.44
C GLU A 166 -15.70 2.65 6.33
N GLY A 167 -14.78 1.70 6.37
CA GLY A 167 -14.61 0.73 5.28
C GLY A 167 -14.15 1.38 3.97
N SER A 168 -14.21 0.61 2.88
CA SER A 168 -13.58 1.00 1.60
C SER A 168 -14.25 2.22 0.95
N ILE A 169 -13.59 3.37 1.03
CA ILE A 169 -13.88 4.62 0.31
C ILE A 169 -12.56 5.30 -0.09
N PRO A 170 -12.54 6.29 -0.99
CA PRO A 170 -11.32 7.05 -1.26
C PRO A 170 -10.72 7.64 0.03
N VAL A 171 -9.40 7.59 0.20
CA VAL A 171 -8.74 7.98 1.46
C VAL A 171 -8.99 9.47 1.80
N GLU A 172 -9.14 10.34 0.80
CA GLU A 172 -9.53 11.73 1.03
C GLU A 172 -10.93 11.86 1.68
N MET A 173 -11.85 10.95 1.37
CA MET A 173 -13.17 10.93 2.00
C MET A 173 -13.08 10.44 3.46
N VAL A 174 -12.20 9.46 3.74
CA VAL A 174 -11.87 9.08 5.13
C VAL A 174 -11.35 10.30 5.89
N ARG A 175 -10.37 11.02 5.31
CA ARG A 175 -9.83 12.25 5.88
C ARG A 175 -10.94 13.26 6.17
N ALA A 176 -11.79 13.57 5.19
CA ALA A 176 -12.86 14.54 5.33
C ALA A 176 -13.81 14.19 6.49
N ILE A 177 -14.18 12.90 6.64
CA ILE A 177 -15.01 12.43 7.75
C ILE A 177 -14.30 12.62 9.09
N LEU A 178 -13.05 12.17 9.21
CA LEU A 178 -12.26 12.26 10.45
C LEU A 178 -11.98 13.71 10.86
N THR A 179 -11.80 14.62 9.90
CA THR A 179 -11.59 16.05 10.17
C THR A 179 -12.88 16.87 10.21
N LYS A 180 -14.05 16.25 10.03
CA LYS A 180 -15.35 16.93 9.90
C LYS A 180 -15.32 18.05 8.85
N GLN A 181 -14.62 17.81 7.74
CA GLN A 181 -14.52 18.77 6.65
C GLN A 181 -15.89 18.89 5.96
N PRO A 182 -16.45 20.11 5.80
CA PRO A 182 -17.64 20.29 5.00
C PRO A 182 -17.30 20.03 3.52
N LEU A 183 -18.12 19.19 2.87
CA LEU A 183 -18.00 18.89 1.45
C LEU A 183 -19.26 19.38 0.72
N SER A 184 -19.07 20.01 -0.44
CA SER A 184 -20.17 20.35 -1.35
C SER A 184 -20.44 19.20 -2.33
N ALA A 185 -21.63 19.19 -2.92
CA ALA A 185 -21.89 18.36 -4.09
C ALA A 185 -20.90 18.72 -5.21
N GLY A 186 -20.26 17.71 -5.81
CA GLY A 186 -19.24 17.91 -6.83
C GLY A 186 -17.83 18.19 -6.31
N HIS A 187 -17.55 18.00 -5.01
CA HIS A 187 -16.19 18.10 -4.45
C HIS A 187 -15.19 17.26 -5.26
N LEU A 188 -14.15 17.90 -5.77
CA LEU A 188 -13.03 17.24 -6.42
C LEU A 188 -11.90 16.99 -5.42
N PRO A 189 -11.14 15.89 -5.56
CA PRO A 189 -9.98 15.62 -4.72
C PRO A 189 -8.97 16.76 -4.77
N THR A 190 -8.63 17.34 -3.61
CA THR A 190 -7.67 18.46 -3.51
C THR A 190 -6.51 18.16 -2.57
N TRP A 191 -6.57 17.04 -1.84
CA TRP A 191 -5.60 16.77 -0.80
C TRP A 191 -4.25 16.32 -1.36
N LYS A 192 -3.24 17.15 -1.14
CA LYS A 192 -1.82 16.83 -1.36
C LYS A 192 -1.24 16.22 -0.09
N PHE A 193 -1.24 14.89 -0.03
CA PHE A 193 -0.67 14.12 1.08
C PHE A 193 0.85 13.94 0.97
N TYR A 194 1.42 14.30 -0.16
CA TYR A 194 2.85 14.31 -0.42
C TYR A 194 3.39 15.73 -0.26
N GLY A 195 4.65 15.85 0.18
CA GLY A 195 5.37 17.13 0.20
C GLY A 195 5.62 17.68 -1.21
N PRO A 196 6.35 18.79 -1.35
CA PRO A 196 6.76 19.30 -2.66
C PRO A 196 7.45 18.19 -3.46
N VAL A 197 6.99 17.94 -4.69
CA VAL A 197 7.65 17.03 -5.63
C VAL A 197 8.65 17.86 -6.41
N ASP A 198 9.94 17.56 -6.28
CA ASP A 198 10.97 18.14 -7.15
C ASP A 198 10.80 17.48 -8.54
N PRO A 199 10.50 18.23 -9.62
CA PRO A 199 10.28 17.65 -10.94
C PRO A 199 11.56 17.23 -11.68
N LYS A 200 12.71 17.23 -10.99
CA LYS A 200 14.03 16.87 -11.56
C LYS A 200 14.18 15.38 -11.84
#